data_AF-A0A8C6JCB9-F1
#
_entry.id   AF-A0A8C6JCB9-F1
#
_cell.length_a   1.000
_cell.length_b   1.000
_cell.length_c   1.000
_cell.angle_alpha   90.00
_cell.angle_beta   90.00
_cell.angle_gamma   90.00
#
_symmetry.space_group_name_H-M   'P 1'
#
loop_
_entity.id
_entity.type
_entity.pdbx_description
1 polymer ?
#
loop_
_entity_poly.entity_id
_entity_poly.type
_entity_poly.pdbx_seq_one_letter_code
_entity_poly.pdbx_strand_id
1 'polypeptide(L)'
;MSGKAGCGLGSPSACPPGVPPSGGVTWTAVVLLQVEEAGHVFLLMKKDYRISRNVRLAWVLSRLHQVIWAVPEPELVKSENELDVLSILPNGWQPDEPVQPRPYLLVPSTRVTFLARQYRFVIELDLSPSTGIVDDSTGEIIFDEVFHALSRCLVGLLRPFRIPGSDIIYQPEIFVTIQAYSSIIGLQSHQVKFSSWSDSVCEQLPGWLPVNTEENQGMG
;
A
#
# COMPACT_ATOMS: atom_id res chain seq x y z
N MET A 1 -35.43 50.54 68.23
CA MET A 1 -34.40 49.56 68.62
C MET A 1 -35.13 48.27 68.94
N SER A 2 -35.28 47.43 67.91
CA SER A 2 -36.05 46.19 67.95
C SER A 2 -35.18 45.05 68.44
N GLY A 3 -35.71 44.26 69.38
CA GLY A 3 -35.12 43.00 69.81
C GLY A 3 -36.21 42.02 70.16
N LYS A 4 -36.48 41.07 69.26
CA LYS A 4 -37.07 39.75 69.50
C LYS A 4 -37.02 38.96 68.20
N ALA A 5 -36.26 37.87 68.18
CA ALA A 5 -36.37 36.81 67.19
C ALA A 5 -36.24 35.48 67.94
N GLY A 6 -37.29 34.65 67.79
CA GLY A 6 -37.43 33.35 68.42
C GLY A 6 -36.63 32.25 67.73
N CYS A 7 -36.45 31.16 68.47
CA CYS A 7 -35.88 29.90 68.03
C CYS A 7 -36.86 29.11 67.14
N GLY A 8 -36.34 28.36 66.16
CA GLY A 8 -37.09 27.26 65.54
C GLY A 8 -36.52 26.75 64.21
N LEU A 9 -36.03 25.50 64.23
CA LEU A 9 -35.96 24.51 63.15
C LEU A 9 -34.81 24.61 62.12
N GLY A 10 -33.87 23.67 62.25
CA GLY A 10 -32.92 23.25 61.21
C GLY A 10 -32.55 21.78 61.40
N SER A 11 -33.12 20.91 60.58
CA SER A 11 -32.96 19.45 60.56
C SER A 11 -31.56 19.01 60.07
N PRO A 12 -31.12 17.78 60.39
CA PRO A 12 -29.74 17.33 60.18
C PRO A 12 -29.42 16.97 58.72
N SER A 13 -28.15 17.18 58.39
CA SER A 13 -27.47 16.97 57.11
C SER A 13 -27.68 15.58 56.50
N ALA A 14 -27.97 15.56 55.20
CA ALA A 14 -28.02 14.38 54.36
C ALA A 14 -26.64 13.71 54.20
N CYS A 15 -26.59 12.39 54.39
CA CYS A 15 -25.47 11.54 53.99
C CYS A 15 -25.42 11.42 52.45
N PRO A 16 -24.25 11.49 51.80
CA PRO A 16 -24.15 11.19 50.38
C PRO A 16 -24.24 9.67 50.12
N PRO A 17 -24.89 9.25 49.01
CA PRO A 17 -25.03 7.85 48.65
C PRO A 17 -23.77 7.31 47.94
N GLY A 18 -23.41 6.07 48.26
CA GLY A 18 -22.75 5.16 47.31
C GLY A 18 -21.22 5.17 47.31
N VAL A 19 -20.61 4.53 48.31
CA VAL A 19 -19.27 3.94 48.17
C VAL A 19 -19.38 2.76 47.19
N PRO A 20 -18.62 2.72 46.07
CA PRO A 20 -18.60 1.54 45.21
C PRO A 20 -17.85 0.40 45.92
N PRO A 21 -18.30 -0.87 45.76
CA PRO A 21 -17.65 -1.99 46.41
C PRO A 21 -16.23 -2.19 45.87
N SER A 22 -15.28 -2.25 46.79
CA SER A 22 -13.89 -2.64 46.58
C SER A 22 -13.81 -4.09 46.11
N GLY A 23 -13.81 -4.26 44.79
CA GLY A 23 -13.69 -5.55 44.11
C GLY A 23 -13.33 -5.32 42.64
N GLY A 24 -12.19 -4.69 42.40
CA GLY A 24 -11.69 -4.36 41.07
C GLY A 24 -11.21 -5.58 40.31
N VAL A 25 -12.14 -6.33 39.70
CA VAL A 25 -11.84 -6.95 38.41
C VAL A 25 -12.03 -5.83 37.39
N THR A 26 -10.92 -5.27 36.92
CA THR A 26 -10.94 -4.15 35.98
C THR A 26 -11.73 -4.55 34.74
N TRP A 27 -12.73 -3.74 34.35
CA TRP A 27 -13.54 -3.92 33.15
C TRP A 27 -12.71 -4.20 31.88
N THR A 28 -11.45 -3.78 31.85
CA THR A 28 -10.46 -4.10 30.80
C THR A 28 -10.19 -5.59 30.60
N ALA A 29 -10.27 -6.43 31.64
CA ALA A 29 -9.98 -7.85 31.53
C ALA A 29 -11.12 -8.65 30.88
N VAL A 30 -12.37 -8.22 31.07
CA VAL A 30 -13.56 -8.88 30.51
C VAL A 30 -13.72 -8.61 29.01
N VAL A 31 -13.25 -7.47 28.51
CA VAL A 31 -13.34 -7.09 27.09
C VAL A 31 -12.40 -7.91 26.20
N LEU A 32 -11.26 -8.40 26.71
CA LEU A 32 -10.31 -9.20 25.92
C LEU A 32 -10.84 -10.60 25.54
N LEU A 33 -11.88 -11.09 26.21
CA LEU A 33 -12.45 -12.43 25.96
C LEU A 33 -13.37 -12.52 24.73
N GLN A 34 -13.70 -11.40 24.07
CA GLN A 34 -14.56 -11.37 22.87
C GLN A 34 -13.94 -10.69 21.65
N VAL A 35 -12.63 -10.45 21.65
CA VAL A 35 -11.94 -9.87 20.49
C VAL A 35 -11.46 -11.00 19.59
N GLU A 36 -11.86 -10.97 18.33
CA GLU A 36 -11.46 -11.94 17.30
C GLU A 36 -9.97 -11.80 16.95
N GLU A 37 -9.30 -12.91 16.65
CA GLU A 37 -7.91 -12.90 16.22
C GLU A 37 -7.75 -12.39 14.78
N ALA A 38 -6.74 -11.55 14.56
CA ALA A 38 -6.38 -11.10 13.22
C ALA A 38 -5.73 -12.24 12.43
N GLY A 39 -6.27 -12.55 11.25
CA GLY A 39 -5.65 -13.50 10.32
C GLY A 39 -4.62 -12.84 9.41
N HIS A 40 -4.93 -11.66 8.88
CA HIS A 40 -4.01 -10.91 8.02
C HIS A 40 -4.15 -9.40 8.26
N VAL A 41 -3.04 -8.71 8.49
CA VAL A 41 -2.98 -7.26 8.67
C VAL A 41 -2.19 -6.63 7.53
N PHE A 42 -2.73 -5.56 6.95
CA PHE A 42 -2.05 -4.71 5.98
C PHE A 42 -1.62 -3.41 6.66
N LEU A 43 -0.33 -3.10 6.59
CA LEU A 43 0.27 -1.90 7.16
C LEU A 43 0.75 -0.98 6.06
N LEU A 44 0.40 0.30 6.15
CA LEU A 44 0.89 1.34 5.26
C LEU A 44 2.09 2.03 5.89
N MET A 45 3.21 2.05 5.17
CA MET A 45 4.42 2.77 5.57
C MET A 45 4.31 4.25 5.17
N LYS A 46 4.81 5.15 6.02
CA LYS A 46 4.93 6.57 5.65
C LYS A 46 5.89 6.79 4.49
N LYS A 47 5.79 7.97 3.88
CA LYS A 47 6.47 8.30 2.62
C LYS A 47 7.87 8.88 2.80
N ASP A 48 8.12 9.61 3.89
CA ASP A 48 9.27 10.53 4.00
C ASP A 48 10.63 9.85 3.97
N TYR A 49 10.70 8.60 4.43
CA TYR A 49 11.90 7.79 4.37
C TYR A 49 11.61 6.31 4.29
N ARG A 50 12.64 5.55 3.92
CA ARG A 50 12.58 4.10 3.87
C ARG A 50 12.44 3.51 5.27
N ILE A 51 11.30 2.91 5.56
CA ILE A 51 11.08 2.17 6.80
C ILE A 51 11.91 0.88 6.80
N SER A 52 12.72 0.71 7.84
CA SER A 52 13.65 -0.41 7.96
C SER A 52 12.93 -1.72 8.30
N ARG A 53 13.63 -2.87 8.12
CA ARG A 53 13.12 -4.17 8.60
C ARG A 53 12.94 -4.18 10.12
N ASN A 54 13.80 -3.49 10.86
CA ASN A 54 13.76 -3.48 12.32
C ASN A 54 12.56 -2.71 12.84
N VAL A 55 12.23 -1.56 12.24
CA VAL A 55 11.01 -0.80 12.59
C VAL A 55 9.76 -1.64 12.34
N ARG A 56 9.69 -2.31 11.18
CA ARG A 56 8.59 -3.22 10.84
C ARG A 56 8.45 -4.37 11.83
N LEU A 57 9.55 -5.01 12.19
CA LEU A 57 9.55 -6.10 13.17
C LEU A 57 9.17 -5.59 14.57
N ALA A 58 9.73 -4.46 15.00
CA ALA A 58 9.44 -3.85 16.29
C ALA A 58 7.96 -3.48 16.43
N TRP A 59 7.35 -2.96 15.37
CA TRP A 59 5.91 -2.70 15.36
C TRP A 59 5.09 -3.96 15.65
N VAL A 60 5.43 -5.08 14.99
CA VAL A 60 4.73 -6.35 15.21
C VAL A 60 4.95 -6.83 16.64
N LEU A 61 6.20 -6.93 17.09
CA LEU A 61 6.55 -7.45 18.42
C LEU A 61 5.95 -6.61 19.55
N SER A 62 5.96 -5.28 19.41
CA SER A 62 5.40 -4.36 20.42
C SER A 62 3.88 -4.44 20.52
N ARG A 63 3.19 -5.01 19.53
CA ARG A 63 1.74 -5.16 19.50
C ARG A 63 1.26 -6.61 19.56
N LEU A 64 2.15 -7.59 19.73
CA LEU A 64 1.74 -8.97 19.94
C LEU A 64 0.85 -9.07 21.19
N HIS A 65 -0.27 -9.79 21.04
CA HIS A 65 -1.32 -9.94 22.04
C HIS A 65 -1.98 -8.61 22.45
N GLN A 66 -1.89 -7.58 21.61
CA GLN A 66 -2.63 -6.34 21.78
C GLN A 66 -3.76 -6.23 20.76
N VAL A 67 -4.79 -5.48 21.15
CA VAL A 67 -5.91 -5.14 20.28
C VAL A 67 -5.50 -4.02 19.34
N ILE A 68 -5.75 -4.20 18.04
CA ILE A 68 -5.46 -3.24 16.98
C ILE A 68 -6.73 -2.86 16.22
N TRP A 69 -6.70 -1.68 15.60
CA TRP A 69 -7.78 -1.11 14.80
C TRP A 69 -7.25 -0.67 13.45
N ALA A 70 -8.05 -0.84 12.39
CA ALA A 70 -7.78 -0.22 11.11
C ALA A 70 -8.03 1.30 11.20
N VAL A 71 -7.13 2.07 10.62
CA VAL A 71 -7.19 3.53 10.56
C VAL A 71 -8.05 3.92 9.35
N PRO A 72 -9.06 4.79 9.51
CA PRO A 72 -9.87 5.27 8.39
C PRO A 72 -9.03 5.97 7.30
N GLU A 73 -9.43 5.83 6.04
CA GLU A 73 -8.69 6.39 4.89
C GLU A 73 -8.37 7.90 5.00
N PRO A 74 -9.29 8.79 5.44
CA PRO A 74 -8.98 10.22 5.57
C PRO A 74 -7.88 10.52 6.61
N GLU A 75 -7.72 9.64 7.60
CA GLU A 75 -6.71 9.76 8.65
C GLU A 75 -5.36 9.20 8.20
N LEU A 76 -5.36 8.14 7.36
CA LEU A 76 -4.13 7.58 6.77
C LEU A 76 -3.32 8.60 5.97
N VAL A 77 -3.97 9.62 5.40
CA VAL A 77 -3.30 10.69 4.62
C VAL A 77 -2.63 11.72 5.54
N LYS A 78 -3.16 11.92 6.75
CA LYS A 78 -2.69 12.93 7.72
C LYS A 78 -1.80 12.34 8.81
N SER A 79 -1.61 11.03 8.80
CA SER A 79 -0.86 10.33 9.83
C SER A 79 0.65 10.57 9.69
N GLU A 80 1.27 10.90 10.81
CA GLU A 80 2.73 11.05 10.96
C GLU A 80 3.39 9.75 11.46
N ASN A 81 2.60 8.70 11.70
CA ASN A 81 3.12 7.42 12.19
C ASN A 81 4.01 6.76 11.14
N GLU A 82 5.03 6.02 11.59
CA GLU A 82 5.86 5.24 10.66
C GLU A 82 5.09 4.14 9.94
N LEU A 83 4.10 3.56 10.63
CA LEU A 83 3.30 2.42 10.21
C LEU A 83 1.86 2.57 10.71
N ASP A 84 0.93 2.64 9.77
CA ASP A 84 -0.51 2.67 10.05
C ASP A 84 -1.19 1.38 9.64
N VAL A 85 -2.17 0.94 10.43
CA VAL A 85 -2.99 -0.22 10.09
C VAL A 85 -4.00 0.19 9.03
N LEU A 86 -3.82 -0.28 7.81
CA LEU A 86 -4.71 0.05 6.69
C LEU A 86 -5.96 -0.84 6.70
N SER A 87 -5.78 -2.15 6.83
CA SER A 87 -6.90 -3.10 6.93
C SER A 87 -6.50 -4.33 7.74
N ILE A 88 -7.52 -5.00 8.28
CA ILE A 88 -7.39 -6.22 9.06
C ILE A 88 -8.42 -7.21 8.55
N LEU A 89 -8.00 -8.46 8.33
CA LEU A 89 -8.84 -9.56 7.91
C LEU A 89 -8.90 -10.62 9.03
N PRO A 90 -10.08 -11.19 9.32
CA PRO A 90 -10.18 -12.36 10.19
C PRO A 90 -9.58 -13.60 9.54
N ASN A 91 -9.35 -14.64 10.35
CA ASN A 91 -8.94 -15.94 9.84
C ASN A 91 -10.04 -16.56 8.96
N GLY A 92 -9.66 -17.06 7.77
CA GLY A 92 -10.61 -17.70 6.85
C GLY A 92 -11.44 -16.75 6.00
N TRP A 93 -11.19 -15.44 6.05
CA TRP A 93 -11.86 -14.44 5.23
C TRP A 93 -11.79 -14.76 3.73
N GLN A 94 -12.92 -14.55 3.03
CA GLN A 94 -13.04 -14.72 1.58
C GLN A 94 -13.22 -13.36 0.86
N PRO A 95 -12.74 -13.22 -0.40
CA PRO A 95 -12.81 -11.96 -1.15
C PRO A 95 -14.18 -11.29 -1.26
N ASP A 96 -15.25 -12.10 -1.30
CA ASP A 96 -16.62 -11.63 -1.46
C ASP A 96 -17.28 -11.23 -0.13
N GLU A 97 -16.59 -11.43 0.99
CA GLU A 97 -17.14 -11.23 2.32
C GLU A 97 -16.84 -9.81 2.84
N PRO A 98 -17.85 -9.02 3.24
CA PRO A 98 -17.63 -7.67 3.71
C PRO A 98 -16.94 -7.68 5.08
N VAL A 99 -15.87 -6.88 5.22
CA VAL A 99 -15.20 -6.69 6.50
C VAL A 99 -15.84 -5.51 7.23
N GLN A 100 -16.39 -5.76 8.42
CA GLN A 100 -16.91 -4.69 9.26
C GLN A 100 -15.79 -4.03 10.09
N PRO A 101 -15.81 -2.69 10.26
CA PRO A 101 -14.87 -2.00 11.14
C PRO A 101 -15.01 -2.47 12.59
N ARG A 102 -14.01 -3.20 13.09
CA ARG A 102 -14.00 -3.75 14.45
C ARG A 102 -12.56 -3.96 14.95
N PRO A 103 -12.34 -4.11 16.27
CA PRO A 103 -11.03 -4.44 16.81
C PRO A 103 -10.66 -5.89 16.55
N TYR A 104 -9.36 -6.16 16.42
CA TYR A 104 -8.82 -7.53 16.36
C TYR A 104 -7.61 -7.69 17.27
N LEU A 105 -7.40 -8.91 17.77
CA LEU A 105 -6.23 -9.27 18.56
C LEU A 105 -5.09 -9.67 17.61
N LEU A 106 -3.95 -8.99 17.69
CA LEU A 106 -2.75 -9.39 16.94
C LEU A 106 -2.10 -10.60 17.62
N VAL A 107 -1.94 -11.70 16.89
CA VAL A 107 -1.38 -12.95 17.40
C VAL A 107 -0.14 -13.37 16.60
N PRO A 108 0.73 -14.25 17.12
CA PRO A 108 1.93 -14.69 16.40
C PRO A 108 1.64 -15.39 15.06
N SER A 109 0.44 -15.96 14.87
CA SER A 109 -0.02 -16.57 13.62
C SER A 109 -0.51 -15.55 12.59
N THR A 110 -0.72 -14.28 12.97
CA THR A 110 -1.20 -13.24 12.06
C THR A 110 -0.20 -13.00 10.94
N ARG A 111 -0.65 -13.09 9.68
CA ARG A 111 0.15 -12.64 8.53
C ARG A 111 0.20 -11.12 8.53
N VAL A 112 1.37 -10.54 8.28
CA VAL A 112 1.52 -9.07 8.20
C VAL A 112 2.13 -8.69 6.85
N THR A 113 1.42 -7.86 6.09
CA THR A 113 1.89 -7.30 4.81
C THR A 113 2.17 -5.82 4.97
N PHE A 114 3.38 -5.40 4.59
CA PHE A 114 3.80 -4.00 4.63
C PHE A 114 3.76 -3.41 3.23
N LEU A 115 3.04 -2.31 3.07
CA LEU A 115 2.82 -1.61 1.81
C LEU A 115 3.59 -0.29 1.84
N ALA A 116 4.49 -0.09 0.88
CA ALA A 116 5.23 1.16 0.72
C ALA A 116 4.46 2.16 -0.13
N ARG A 117 4.58 3.46 0.15
CA ARG A 117 4.07 4.48 -0.78
C ARG A 117 4.96 4.64 -2.01
N GLN A 118 6.22 4.22 -1.91
CA GLN A 118 7.21 4.33 -2.98
C GLN A 118 7.99 3.02 -3.14
N TYR A 119 8.08 2.52 -4.38
CA TYR A 119 8.94 1.40 -4.74
C TYR A 119 10.01 1.84 -5.73
N ARG A 120 11.18 1.21 -5.64
CA ARG A 120 12.30 1.44 -6.56
C ARG A 120 12.73 0.11 -7.14
N PHE A 121 12.60 -0.06 -8.45
CA PHE A 121 13.01 -1.25 -9.17
C PHE A 121 14.22 -0.93 -10.03
N VAL A 122 15.17 -1.86 -10.07
CA VAL A 122 16.26 -1.88 -11.03
C VAL A 122 16.05 -3.13 -11.88
N ILE A 123 15.93 -2.93 -13.19
CA ILE A 123 15.75 -3.99 -14.18
C ILE A 123 17.03 -4.04 -15.00
N GLU A 124 17.75 -5.15 -14.90
CA GLU A 124 18.89 -5.43 -15.77
C GLU A 124 18.38 -6.19 -17.00
N LEU A 125 18.64 -5.64 -18.17
CA LEU A 125 18.20 -6.15 -19.45
C LEU A 125 19.41 -6.60 -20.27
N ASP A 126 19.52 -7.89 -20.54
CA ASP A 126 20.53 -8.40 -21.47
C ASP A 126 20.02 -8.27 -22.90
N LEU A 127 20.72 -7.46 -23.70
CA LEU A 127 20.53 -7.25 -25.13
C LEU A 127 21.84 -7.58 -25.88
N SER A 128 22.60 -8.55 -25.39
CA SER A 128 23.80 -9.09 -26.05
C SER A 128 23.46 -9.67 -27.44
N PRO A 129 24.43 -9.82 -28.35
CA PRO A 129 24.21 -10.42 -29.68
C PRO A 129 23.44 -11.75 -29.67
N SER A 130 23.55 -12.52 -28.58
CA SER A 130 22.82 -13.79 -28.42
C SER A 130 21.30 -13.62 -28.36
N THR A 131 20.80 -12.44 -27.97
CA THR A 131 19.38 -12.09 -28.00
C THR A 131 18.94 -11.54 -29.35
N GLY A 132 19.86 -11.33 -30.31
CA GLY A 132 19.56 -10.89 -31.67
C GLY A 132 19.31 -12.04 -32.66
N ILE A 133 19.25 -13.27 -32.16
CA ILE A 133 18.95 -14.47 -32.97
C ILE A 133 17.43 -14.52 -33.21
N VAL A 134 17.03 -14.96 -34.39
CA VAL A 134 15.62 -15.25 -34.70
C VAL A 134 15.25 -16.56 -34.01
N ASP A 135 14.17 -16.56 -33.23
CA ASP A 135 13.66 -17.81 -32.68
C ASP A 135 13.05 -18.65 -33.81
N ASP A 136 13.62 -19.82 -34.06
CA ASP A 136 13.22 -20.74 -35.13
C ASP A 136 11.76 -21.21 -34.99
N SER A 137 11.16 -21.07 -33.80
CA SER A 137 9.78 -21.50 -33.53
C SER A 137 8.72 -20.42 -33.80
N THR A 138 9.05 -19.15 -33.62
CA THR A 138 8.12 -18.00 -33.78
C THR A 138 8.43 -17.13 -34.99
N GLY A 139 9.66 -17.16 -35.51
CA GLY A 139 10.11 -16.31 -36.61
C GLY A 139 10.38 -14.85 -36.21
N GLU A 140 10.25 -14.51 -34.92
CA GLU A 140 10.55 -13.19 -34.37
C GLU A 140 12.00 -13.14 -33.85
N ILE A 141 12.59 -11.94 -33.83
CA ILE A 141 13.90 -11.76 -33.19
C ILE A 141 13.67 -11.87 -31.68
N ILE A 142 14.51 -12.65 -30.98
CA ILE A 142 14.41 -12.83 -29.50
C ILE A 142 14.41 -11.47 -28.77
N PHE A 143 15.05 -10.45 -29.36
CA PHE A 143 15.00 -9.06 -28.95
C PHE A 143 13.57 -8.53 -28.77
N ASP A 144 12.65 -8.81 -29.68
CA ASP A 144 11.27 -8.33 -29.62
C ASP A 144 10.53 -8.93 -28.41
N GLU A 145 10.71 -10.21 -28.12
CA GLU A 145 10.09 -10.85 -26.95
C GLU A 145 10.62 -10.27 -25.63
N VAL A 146 11.89 -9.83 -25.57
CA VAL A 146 12.45 -9.14 -24.41
C VAL A 146 11.71 -7.82 -24.15
N PHE A 147 11.43 -7.03 -25.18
CA PHE A 147 10.64 -5.79 -25.04
C PHE A 147 9.17 -6.08 -24.70
N HIS A 148 8.57 -7.11 -25.29
CA HIS A 148 7.21 -7.52 -24.95
C HIS A 148 7.11 -7.97 -23.49
N ALA A 149 8.07 -8.77 -23.00
CA ALA A 149 8.15 -9.17 -21.60
C ALA A 149 8.34 -7.98 -20.66
N LEU A 150 9.23 -7.04 -21.01
CA LEU A 150 9.43 -5.81 -20.25
C LEU A 150 8.14 -4.95 -20.21
N SER A 151 7.46 -4.79 -21.35
CA SER A 151 6.19 -4.06 -21.43
C SER A 151 5.12 -4.69 -20.55
N ARG A 152 4.90 -6.02 -20.67
CA ARG A 152 3.97 -6.77 -19.82
C ARG A 152 4.33 -6.65 -18.33
N CYS A 153 5.62 -6.68 -18.00
CA CYS A 153 6.12 -6.48 -16.65
C CYS A 153 5.76 -5.09 -16.12
N LEU A 154 6.06 -4.02 -16.85
CA LEU A 154 5.78 -2.64 -16.45
C LEU A 154 4.27 -2.39 -16.32
N VAL A 155 3.45 -2.88 -17.26
CA VAL A 155 1.98 -2.79 -17.16
C VAL A 155 1.46 -3.51 -15.93
N GLY A 156 1.95 -4.73 -15.67
CA GLY A 156 1.58 -5.50 -14.47
C GLY A 156 2.00 -4.79 -13.18
N LEU A 157 3.20 -4.21 -13.17
CA LEU A 157 3.77 -3.51 -12.02
C LEU A 157 2.99 -2.24 -11.66
N LEU A 158 2.51 -1.51 -12.67
CA LEU A 158 1.75 -0.26 -12.49
C LEU A 158 0.27 -0.49 -12.21
N ARG A 159 -0.22 -1.73 -12.30
CA ARG A 159 -1.64 -2.04 -12.16
C ARG A 159 -2.12 -1.77 -10.72
N PRO A 160 -3.02 -0.80 -10.49
CA PRO A 160 -3.61 -0.59 -9.17
C PRO A 160 -4.43 -1.81 -8.75
N PHE A 161 -4.49 -2.07 -7.45
CA PHE A 161 -5.32 -3.14 -6.91
C PHE A 161 -5.99 -2.72 -5.61
N ARG A 162 -7.16 -3.30 -5.33
CA ARG A 162 -7.91 -3.04 -4.11
C ARG A 162 -7.26 -3.76 -2.93
N ILE A 163 -7.06 -3.07 -1.82
CA ILE A 163 -6.54 -3.72 -0.61
C ILE A 163 -7.65 -4.57 0.03
N PRO A 164 -7.42 -5.87 0.26
CA PRO A 164 -8.37 -6.75 0.92
C PRO A 164 -8.87 -6.17 2.26
N GLY A 165 -10.18 -6.26 2.48
CA GLY A 165 -10.82 -5.75 3.70
C GLY A 165 -10.95 -4.23 3.78
N SER A 166 -10.76 -3.52 2.67
CA SER A 166 -10.99 -2.07 2.56
C SER A 166 -11.55 -1.70 1.18
N ASP A 167 -12.05 -0.47 1.04
CA ASP A 167 -12.41 0.13 -0.26
C ASP A 167 -11.23 0.87 -0.93
N ILE A 168 -10.05 0.83 -0.32
CA ILE A 168 -8.87 1.59 -0.79
C ILE A 168 -8.28 0.91 -2.03
N ILE A 169 -8.16 1.70 -3.10
CA ILE A 169 -7.36 1.33 -4.28
C ILE A 169 -5.92 1.73 -4.02
N TYR A 170 -5.03 0.73 -3.95
CA TYR A 170 -3.63 0.96 -3.69
C TYR A 170 -2.86 1.19 -4.99
N GLN A 171 -2.22 2.36 -5.04
CA GLN A 171 -1.44 2.85 -6.16
C GLN A 171 -0.17 3.53 -5.63
N PRO A 172 0.95 2.79 -5.51
CA PRO A 172 2.20 3.36 -5.04
C PRO A 172 2.91 4.14 -6.17
N GLU A 173 3.82 5.03 -5.80
CA GLU A 173 4.76 5.63 -6.74
C GLU A 173 5.86 4.63 -7.05
N ILE A 174 6.09 4.37 -8.34
CA ILE A 174 7.07 3.38 -8.78
C ILE A 174 8.16 4.07 -9.59
N PHE A 175 9.39 3.97 -9.10
CA PHE A 175 10.57 4.45 -9.79
C PHE A 175 11.29 3.25 -10.40
N VAL A 176 11.50 3.26 -11.72
CA VAL A 176 12.18 2.17 -12.43
C VAL A 176 13.48 2.70 -13.03
N THR A 177 14.57 1.97 -12.81
CA THR A 177 15.84 2.15 -13.50
C THR A 177 16.08 0.93 -14.36
N ILE A 178 16.28 1.12 -15.66
CA ILE A 178 16.56 0.02 -16.60
C ILE A 178 18.01 0.13 -17.03
N GLN A 179 18.78 -0.93 -16.81
CA GLN A 179 20.17 -1.05 -17.23
C GLN A 179 20.24 -2.08 -18.34
N ALA A 180 20.46 -1.63 -19.57
CA ALA A 180 20.56 -2.53 -20.71
C ALA A 180 22.02 -2.78 -21.07
N TYR A 181 22.43 -4.04 -21.10
CA TYR A 181 23.72 -4.45 -21.66
C TYR A 181 23.52 -4.77 -23.14
N SER A 182 24.19 -4.05 -24.04
CA SER A 182 24.18 -4.40 -25.46
C SER A 182 25.58 -4.31 -26.05
N SER A 183 26.04 -5.40 -26.67
CA SER A 183 27.38 -5.49 -27.29
C SER A 183 27.41 -4.96 -28.74
N ILE A 184 26.27 -4.55 -29.30
CA ILE A 184 26.12 -4.17 -30.72
C ILE A 184 26.01 -2.65 -30.94
N ILE A 185 25.88 -1.85 -29.89
CA ILE A 185 25.79 -0.38 -30.06
C ILE A 185 27.20 0.21 -30.22
N GLY A 186 27.73 0.12 -31.43
CA GLY A 186 28.60 1.19 -31.94
C GLY A 186 27.75 2.46 -32.05
N LEU A 187 27.90 3.38 -31.10
CA LEU A 187 27.29 4.71 -31.16
C LEU A 187 27.87 5.48 -32.37
N GLN A 188 27.26 5.34 -33.53
CA GLN A 188 27.25 6.38 -34.55
C GLN A 188 25.81 6.89 -34.63
N SER A 189 25.60 8.08 -34.04
CA SER A 189 24.38 8.92 -34.13
C SER A 189 23.07 8.34 -33.55
N HIS A 190 22.81 8.60 -32.27
CA HIS A 190 21.52 9.14 -31.75
C HIS A 190 21.54 9.16 -30.21
N GLN A 191 21.85 10.31 -29.63
CA GLN A 191 21.46 10.60 -28.25
C GLN A 191 19.96 10.97 -28.25
N VAL A 192 19.10 10.09 -27.75
CA VAL A 192 17.73 10.48 -27.43
C VAL A 192 17.72 11.02 -26.00
N LYS A 193 17.64 12.35 -25.88
CA LYS A 193 17.31 13.01 -24.61
C LYS A 193 15.86 12.66 -24.26
N PHE A 194 15.66 11.88 -23.20
CA PHE A 194 14.35 11.79 -22.56
C PHE A 194 14.15 13.03 -21.67
N SER A 195 13.43 14.03 -22.19
CA SER A 195 12.79 15.04 -21.37
C SER A 195 11.47 14.48 -20.83
N SER A 196 11.25 14.65 -19.53
CA SER A 196 10.06 14.25 -18.77
C SER A 196 8.73 14.38 -19.53
N TRP A 197 7.95 13.30 -19.59
CA TRP A 197 6.56 13.33 -20.05
C TRP A 197 5.62 13.31 -18.84
N SER A 198 4.97 14.44 -18.59
CA SER A 198 3.82 14.53 -17.70
C SER A 198 2.56 14.24 -18.51
N ASP A 199 1.74 13.34 -17.98
CA ASP A 199 0.32 13.11 -18.22
C ASP A 199 -0.22 12.90 -19.66
N SER A 200 -1.11 11.91 -19.75
CA SER A 200 -2.02 11.60 -20.86
C SER A 200 -1.46 10.66 -21.93
N VAL A 201 -1.62 9.35 -21.70
CA VAL A 201 -1.84 8.38 -22.79
C VAL A 201 -3.02 7.49 -22.37
N CYS A 202 -4.22 8.03 -22.56
CA CYS A 202 -5.41 7.25 -22.83
C CYS A 202 -5.79 7.57 -24.28
N GLU A 203 -6.17 6.54 -25.04
CA GLU A 203 -6.51 6.57 -26.47
C GLU A 203 -5.35 6.81 -27.45
N GLN A 204 -4.89 5.73 -28.09
CA GLN A 204 -4.98 5.53 -29.55
C GLN A 204 -4.08 4.38 -30.01
N LEU A 205 -4.65 3.18 -30.05
CA LEU A 205 -4.44 2.21 -31.14
C LEU A 205 -5.85 1.70 -31.48
N PRO A 206 -6.27 1.58 -32.76
CA PRO A 206 -5.50 0.88 -33.80
C PRO A 206 -5.60 1.43 -35.25
N GLY A 207 -4.71 0.97 -36.14
CA GLY A 207 -5.08 0.65 -37.52
C GLY A 207 -4.33 1.34 -38.67
N TRP A 208 -3.51 0.55 -39.39
CA TRP A 208 -3.32 0.52 -40.85
C TRP A 208 -2.92 1.82 -41.61
N LEU A 209 -1.65 1.85 -42.04
CA LEU A 209 -1.00 2.43 -43.25
C LEU A 209 -1.64 3.63 -44.00
N PRO A 210 -0.79 4.50 -44.57
CA PRO A 210 -0.56 4.32 -46.00
C PRO A 210 0.91 4.24 -46.41
N VAL A 211 1.13 3.40 -47.41
CA VAL A 211 2.24 3.41 -48.37
C VAL A 211 2.49 4.84 -48.87
N ASN A 212 3.74 5.28 -48.80
CA ASN A 212 4.28 6.28 -49.73
C ASN A 212 5.63 5.77 -50.24
N THR A 213 5.59 5.29 -51.47
CA THR A 213 6.77 5.09 -52.31
C THR A 213 7.25 6.49 -52.71
N GLU A 214 8.32 7.00 -52.10
CA GLU A 214 9.03 8.15 -52.67
C GLU A 214 10.01 7.66 -53.73
N GLU A 215 9.56 7.88 -54.96
CA GLU A 215 10.29 7.95 -56.21
C GLU A 215 11.59 8.76 -56.04
N ASN A 216 12.73 8.10 -56.20
CA ASN A 216 14.02 8.77 -56.31
C ASN A 216 14.77 8.22 -57.53
N GLN A 217 14.59 8.89 -58.67
CA GLN A 217 15.55 8.87 -59.77
C GLN A 217 15.72 10.29 -60.31
N GLY A 218 16.86 10.89 -59.96
CA GLY A 218 17.47 11.92 -60.77
C GLY A 218 18.40 11.32 -61.83
N MET A 219 18.67 12.15 -62.85
CA MET A 219 19.73 12.07 -63.86
C MET A 219 19.48 11.22 -65.13
N GLY A 220 19.08 11.98 -66.15
CA GLY A 220 19.17 11.73 -67.59
C GLY A 220 18.75 13.01 -68.32
#